data_AF-A0A933FH59-F1
#
_entry.id   AF-A0A933FH59-F1
#
_cell.length_a   1.000
_cell.length_b   1.000
_cell.length_c   1.000
_cell.angle_alpha   90.00
_cell.angle_beta   90.00
_cell.angle_gamma   90.00
#
_symmetry.space_group_name_H-M   'P 1'
#
loop_
_entity.id
_entity.type
_entity.pdbx_description
1 polymer ?
#
loop_
_entity_poly.entity_id
_entity_poly.type
_entity_poly.pdbx_seq_one_letter_code
_entity_poly.pdbx_strand_id
1 'polypeptide(L)'
;MPKKVLFESAVHQFVSAARAIARERAGEDPAAEAKWRAFLGSMRFTYPQQGVLGVAWEQPVKGRCEVSFREAAFYTRGDSKAFAEMQPESKTIAAEDPIQRKNEALFAEHVLRAARLAGIPAEKEGTP
;
A
#
# COMPACT_ATOMS: atom_id res chain seq x y z
N MET A 1 -14.47 16.62 1.92
CA MET A 1 -14.57 15.23 1.41
C MET A 1 -15.05 14.31 2.52
N PRO A 2 -15.96 13.36 2.28
CA PRO A 2 -16.41 12.46 3.33
C PRO A 2 -15.27 11.54 3.76
N LYS A 3 -15.03 11.47 5.08
CA LYS A 3 -13.96 10.69 5.75
C LYS A 3 -13.83 9.25 5.23
N LYS A 4 -14.94 8.66 4.79
CA LYS A 4 -15.04 7.30 4.26
C LYS A 4 -14.25 7.09 2.96
N VAL A 5 -14.28 8.06 2.04
CA VAL A 5 -13.61 7.92 0.72
C VAL A 5 -12.09 7.89 0.89
N LEU A 6 -11.54 8.78 1.72
CA LEU A 6 -10.10 8.81 2.00
C LEU A 6 -9.62 7.55 2.71
N PHE A 7 -10.42 7.03 3.64
CA PHE A 7 -10.13 5.76 4.31
C PHE A 7 -10.08 4.59 3.32
N GLU A 8 -11.10 4.46 2.46
CA GLU A 8 -11.15 3.40 1.45
C GLU A 8 -10.00 3.51 0.44
N SER A 9 -9.63 4.72 0.02
CA SER A 9 -8.46 4.95 -0.84
C SER A 9 -7.15 4.56 -0.15
N ALA A 10 -6.95 4.92 1.12
CA ALA A 10 -5.77 4.55 1.88
C ALA A 10 -5.67 3.02 2.08
N VAL A 11 -6.78 2.35 2.39
CA VAL A 11 -6.85 0.89 2.46
C VAL A 11 -6.48 0.26 1.13
N HIS A 12 -7.06 0.74 0.03
CA HIS A 12 -6.77 0.23 -1.30
C HIS A 12 -5.28 0.36 -1.65
N GLN A 13 -4.69 1.54 -1.43
CA GLN A 13 -3.26 1.77 -1.69
C GLN A 13 -2.37 0.85 -0.83
N PHE A 14 -2.66 0.73 0.46
CA PHE A 14 -1.91 -0.14 1.37
C PHE A 14 -1.98 -1.61 0.93
N VAL A 15 -3.17 -2.13 0.61
CA VAL A 15 -3.36 -3.51 0.16
C VAL A 15 -2.69 -3.76 -1.19
N SER A 16 -2.74 -2.77 -2.09
CA SER A 16 -2.12 -2.88 -3.42
C SER A 16 -0.60 -2.94 -3.32
N ALA A 17 0.00 -2.05 -2.52
CA ALA A 17 1.43 -2.08 -2.22
C ALA A 17 1.83 -3.40 -1.52
N ALA A 18 1.03 -3.88 -0.58
CA ALA A 18 1.29 -5.13 0.13
C ALA A 18 1.25 -6.36 -0.80
N ARG A 19 0.36 -6.38 -1.78
CA ARG A 19 0.32 -7.45 -2.81
C ARG A 19 1.49 -7.36 -3.78
N ALA A 20 1.86 -6.15 -4.21
CA ALA A 20 3.01 -5.94 -5.09
C ALA A 20 4.30 -6.44 -4.41
N ILE A 21 4.55 -6.00 -3.18
CA ILE A 21 5.70 -6.43 -2.39
C ILE A 21 5.68 -7.95 -2.14
N ALA A 22 4.51 -8.51 -1.79
CA ALA A 22 4.39 -9.96 -1.60
C ALA A 22 4.77 -10.74 -2.87
N ARG A 23 4.35 -10.28 -4.06
CA ARG A 23 4.73 -10.90 -5.34
C ARG A 23 6.22 -10.81 -5.62
N GLU A 24 6.82 -9.65 -5.37
CA GLU A 24 8.26 -9.43 -5.58
C GLU A 24 9.13 -10.25 -4.61
N ARG A 25 8.68 -10.37 -3.35
CA ARG A 25 9.50 -10.89 -2.24
C ARG A 25 9.22 -12.33 -1.85
N ALA A 26 8.02 -12.85 -2.09
CA ALA A 26 7.76 -14.27 -1.90
C ALA A 26 8.68 -15.11 -2.80
N GLY A 27 9.07 -14.60 -3.97
CA GLY A 27 9.94 -15.32 -4.89
C GLY A 27 9.38 -16.71 -5.21
N GLU A 28 10.26 -17.70 -5.32
CA GLU A 28 9.88 -19.11 -5.41
C GLU A 28 9.84 -19.81 -4.04
N ASP A 29 9.98 -19.08 -2.91
CA ASP A 29 9.93 -19.65 -1.57
C ASP A 29 8.48 -19.84 -1.10
N PRO A 30 7.97 -21.08 -1.00
CA PRO A 30 6.59 -21.33 -0.58
C PRO A 30 6.34 -20.92 0.88
N ALA A 31 7.37 -20.91 1.72
CA ALA A 31 7.25 -20.52 3.13
C ALA A 31 7.07 -19.00 3.26
N ALA A 32 7.82 -18.21 2.51
CA ALA A 32 7.62 -16.77 2.40
C ALA A 32 6.24 -16.44 1.81
N GLU A 33 5.81 -17.14 0.75
CA GLU A 33 4.49 -16.95 0.16
C GLU A 33 3.37 -17.21 1.18
N ALA A 34 3.45 -18.31 1.93
CA ALA A 34 2.48 -18.64 2.97
C ALA A 34 2.41 -17.57 4.08
N LYS A 35 3.56 -17.04 4.53
CA LYS A 35 3.62 -15.95 5.51
C LYS A 35 2.97 -14.67 4.98
N TRP A 36 3.29 -14.27 3.75
CA TRP A 36 2.68 -13.11 3.10
C TRP A 36 1.17 -13.28 2.92
N ARG A 37 0.72 -14.46 2.50
CA ARG A 37 -0.71 -14.78 2.35
C ARG A 37 -1.44 -14.72 3.69
N ALA A 38 -0.87 -15.27 4.76
CA ALA A 38 -1.44 -15.23 6.09
C ALA A 38 -1.51 -13.79 6.65
N PHE A 39 -0.45 -13.00 6.43
CA PHE A 39 -0.42 -11.59 6.79
C PHE A 39 -1.52 -10.79 6.08
N LEU A 40 -1.55 -10.83 4.74
CA LEU A 40 -2.56 -10.14 3.94
C LEU A 40 -3.99 -10.58 4.29
N GLY A 41 -4.21 -11.89 4.52
CA GLY A 41 -5.51 -12.45 4.85
C GLY A 41 -6.00 -12.11 6.27
N SER A 42 -5.11 -11.71 7.18
CA SER A 42 -5.45 -11.38 8.57
C SER A 42 -5.53 -9.88 8.85
N MET A 43 -5.24 -9.02 7.87
CA MET A 43 -5.27 -7.58 8.03
C MET A 43 -6.67 -7.06 8.36
N ARG A 44 -6.72 -6.13 9.30
CA ARG A 44 -7.90 -5.35 9.68
C ARG A 44 -7.52 -3.88 9.69
N PHE A 45 -8.38 -3.08 9.10
CA PHE A 45 -8.16 -1.64 8.95
C PHE A 45 -9.13 -0.85 9.81
N THR A 46 -8.62 0.21 10.43
CA THR A 46 -9.40 1.16 11.24
C THR A 46 -9.00 2.58 10.88
N TYR A 47 -9.87 3.55 11.18
CA TYR A 47 -9.60 4.96 10.95
C TYR A 47 -9.55 5.71 12.28
N PRO A 48 -8.47 5.54 13.08
CA PRO A 48 -8.38 6.08 14.43
C PRO A 48 -8.52 7.60 14.45
N GLN A 49 -7.95 8.28 13.46
CA GLN A 49 -8.06 9.73 13.29
C GLN A 49 -7.86 10.14 11.84
N GLN A 50 -8.20 11.39 11.53
CA GLN A 50 -8.07 11.90 10.18
C GLN A 50 -6.63 11.83 9.67
N GLY A 51 -6.46 11.25 8.47
CA GLY A 51 -5.16 11.08 7.83
C GLY A 51 -4.28 9.97 8.42
N VAL A 52 -4.84 9.10 9.27
CA VAL A 52 -4.11 7.95 9.84
C VAL A 52 -4.89 6.66 9.62
N LEU A 53 -4.25 5.68 9.01
CA LEU A 53 -4.76 4.33 8.82
C LEU A 53 -4.22 3.43 9.94
N GLY A 54 -5.10 2.90 10.77
CA GLY A 54 -4.74 1.86 11.73
C GLY A 54 -4.75 0.50 11.03
N VAL A 55 -3.63 -0.21 11.05
CA VAL A 55 -3.46 -1.54 10.45
C VAL A 55 -3.18 -2.53 11.56
N ALA A 56 -4.04 -3.54 11.72
CA ALA A 56 -3.82 -4.65 12.66
C ALA A 56 -3.81 -5.97 11.88
N TRP A 57 -3.11 -6.98 12.38
CA TRP A 57 -3.06 -8.32 11.79
C TRP A 57 -2.93 -9.36 12.89
N GLU A 58 -3.42 -10.57 12.63
CA GLU A 58 -3.42 -11.68 13.60
C GLU A 58 -2.37 -12.74 13.26
N GLN A 59 -1.80 -12.70 12.05
CA GLN A 59 -0.83 -13.65 11.52
C GLN A 59 0.25 -12.93 10.68
N PRO A 60 1.45 -13.50 10.50
CA PRO A 60 1.97 -14.70 11.18
C PRO A 60 2.31 -14.44 12.64
N VAL A 61 2.79 -13.24 12.99
CA VAL A 61 2.88 -12.77 14.38
C VAL A 61 1.90 -11.64 14.56
N LYS A 62 0.98 -11.75 15.52
CA LYS A 62 -0.02 -10.72 15.82
C LYS A 62 0.64 -9.36 16.07
N GLY A 63 0.10 -8.32 15.45
CA GLY A 63 0.63 -6.97 15.61
C GLY A 63 -0.32 -5.88 15.10
N ARG A 64 0.11 -4.64 15.30
CA ARG A 64 -0.57 -3.47 14.77
C ARG A 64 0.42 -2.34 14.53
N CYS A 65 0.10 -1.47 13.58
CA CYS A 65 0.78 -0.21 13.39
C CYS A 65 -0.21 0.87 12.94
N GLU A 66 0.23 2.11 13.07
CA GLU A 66 -0.45 3.27 12.50
C GLU A 66 0.37 3.80 11.32
N VAL A 67 -0.34 4.19 10.27
CA VAL A 67 0.20 4.65 9.01
C VAL A 67 -0.37 6.05 8.75
N SER A 68 0.49 7.07 8.80
CA SER A 68 0.11 8.41 8.39
C SER A 68 0.03 8.47 6.87
N PHE A 69 -1.11 8.93 6.35
CA PHE A 69 -1.29 9.22 4.93
C PHE A 69 -1.61 10.69 4.70
N ARG A 70 -1.26 11.57 5.65
CA ARG A 70 -1.47 13.03 5.52
C ARG A 70 -0.70 13.64 4.35
N GLU A 71 0.40 13.02 3.97
CA GLU A 71 1.24 13.41 2.83
C GLU A 71 0.80 12.73 1.52
N ALA A 72 -0.15 11.78 1.59
CA ALA A 72 -0.69 11.13 0.42
C ALA A 72 -1.71 12.05 -0.27
N ALA A 73 -1.58 12.18 -1.59
CA ALA A 73 -2.55 12.92 -2.39
C ALA A 73 -3.52 11.95 -3.06
N PHE A 74 -4.81 12.04 -2.75
CA PHE A 74 -5.86 11.24 -3.37
C PHE A 74 -6.64 12.09 -4.36
N TYR A 75 -6.66 11.70 -5.63
CA TYR A 75 -7.50 12.36 -6.63
C TYR A 75 -8.98 12.18 -6.28
N THR A 76 -9.74 13.28 -6.32
CA THR A 76 -11.21 13.19 -6.28
C THR A 76 -11.80 13.03 -7.66
N ARG A 77 -12.93 12.30 -7.75
CA ARG A 77 -13.81 12.28 -8.93
C ARG A 77 -14.30 13.72 -9.19
N GLY A 78 -13.54 14.46 -9.98
CA GLY A 78 -13.70 15.89 -10.25
C GLY A 78 -12.41 16.49 -10.82
N ASP A 79 -11.26 16.19 -10.20
CA ASP A 79 -9.94 16.62 -10.67
C ASP A 79 -9.50 15.91 -11.94
N SER A 80 -9.90 14.64 -12.11
CA SER A 80 -9.58 13.85 -13.30
C SER A 80 -10.19 14.42 -14.58
N LYS A 81 -11.29 15.19 -14.52
CA LYS A 81 -11.86 15.84 -15.71
C LYS A 81 -11.01 17.03 -16.15
N ALA A 82 -10.60 17.89 -15.21
CA ALA A 82 -9.72 19.02 -15.51
C ALA A 82 -8.33 18.56 -15.98
N PHE A 83 -7.80 17.48 -15.40
CA PHE A 83 -6.53 16.88 -15.86
C PHE A 83 -6.66 16.15 -17.21
N ALA A 84 -7.78 15.50 -17.49
CA ALA A 84 -8.02 14.86 -18.78
C ALA A 84 -8.20 15.88 -19.93
N GLU A 85 -8.78 17.05 -19.66
CA GLU A 85 -8.91 18.13 -20.64
C GLU A 85 -7.59 18.88 -20.92
N MET A 86 -6.60 18.80 -20.01
CA MET A 86 -5.27 19.40 -20.18
C MET A 86 -4.21 18.46 -20.78
N GLN A 87 -4.53 17.21 -21.10
CA GLN A 87 -3.63 16.35 -21.87
C GLN A 87 -3.84 16.62 -23.36
N PRO A 88 -2.97 17.41 -24.04
CA PRO A 88 -2.97 17.44 -25.49
C PRO A 88 -2.70 16.01 -25.98
N GLU A 89 -3.39 15.61 -27.04
CA GLU A 89 -3.41 14.30 -27.72
C GLU A 89 -2.02 13.82 -28.20
N SER A 90 -1.06 13.72 -27.28
CA SER A 90 0.31 13.33 -27.54
C SER A 90 0.47 11.87 -27.16
N LYS A 91 0.48 11.04 -28.20
CA LYS A 91 1.08 9.71 -28.22
C LYS A 91 2.44 9.72 -27.50
N THR A 92 2.44 9.46 -26.19
CA THR A 92 3.67 9.29 -25.43
C THR A 92 3.37 8.38 -24.26
N ILE A 93 4.09 7.26 -24.22
CA ILE A 93 4.33 6.34 -23.10
C ILE A 93 3.69 6.84 -21.80
N ALA A 94 2.75 6.06 -21.26
CA ALA A 94 2.08 6.31 -19.98
C ALA A 94 3.06 6.89 -18.96
N ALA A 95 3.09 8.23 -18.85
CA ALA A 95 3.96 8.90 -17.91
C ALA A 95 3.42 8.53 -16.54
N GLU A 96 4.18 7.73 -15.79
CA GLU A 96 3.82 7.34 -14.44
C GLU A 96 3.43 8.59 -13.66
N ASP A 97 2.19 8.62 -13.17
CA ASP A 97 1.65 9.76 -12.46
C ASP A 97 2.53 10.02 -11.21
N PRO A 98 3.13 11.21 -11.07
CA PRO A 98 4.07 11.49 -9.99
C PRO A 98 3.41 11.44 -8.60
N ILE A 99 2.10 11.69 -8.52
CA ILE A 99 1.31 11.52 -7.28
C ILE A 99 1.12 10.04 -6.99
N GLN A 100 0.79 9.24 -8.01
CA GLN A 100 0.67 7.80 -7.86
C GLN A 100 1.99 7.19 -7.38
N ARG A 101 3.11 7.56 -8.01
CA ARG A 101 4.44 7.06 -7.64
C ARG A 101 4.86 7.43 -6.21
N LYS A 102 4.55 8.66 -5.78
CA LYS A 102 4.79 9.12 -4.40
C LYS A 102 3.96 8.33 -3.39
N ASN A 103 2.68 8.11 -3.69
CA ASN A 103 1.81 7.31 -2.84
C ASN A 103 2.31 5.86 -2.77
N GLU A 104 2.67 5.26 -3.90
CA GLU A 104 3.19 3.89 -3.95
C GLU A 104 4.45 3.75 -3.07
N ALA A 105 5.41 4.67 -3.17
CA ALA A 105 6.60 4.67 -2.32
C ALA A 105 6.25 4.81 -0.83
N LEU A 106 5.35 5.74 -0.48
CA LEU A 106 4.91 5.96 0.89
C LEU A 106 4.25 4.70 1.49
N PHE A 107 3.29 4.12 0.77
CA PHE A 107 2.58 2.93 1.23
C PHE A 107 3.50 1.70 1.24
N ALA A 108 4.43 1.58 0.30
CA ALA A 108 5.43 0.51 0.28
C ALA A 108 6.31 0.52 1.55
N GLU A 109 6.80 1.69 1.97
CA GLU A 109 7.58 1.81 3.21
C GLU A 109 6.77 1.33 4.42
N HIS A 110 5.52 1.77 4.52
CA HIS A 110 4.64 1.39 5.61
C HIS A 110 4.29 -0.11 5.62
N VAL A 111 4.09 -0.70 4.44
CA VAL A 111 3.89 -2.14 4.29
C VAL A 111 5.12 -2.91 4.74
N LEU A 112 6.32 -2.50 4.32
CA LEU A 112 7.57 -3.16 4.71
C LEU A 112 7.78 -3.11 6.22
N ARG A 113 7.48 -1.96 6.83
CA ARG A 113 7.49 -1.81 8.29
C ARG A 113 6.48 -2.76 8.95
N ALA A 114 5.25 -2.83 8.46
CA ALA A 114 4.23 -3.73 9.00
C ALA A 114 4.61 -5.21 8.85
N ALA A 115 5.16 -5.59 7.69
CA ALA A 115 5.63 -6.94 7.41
C ALA A 115 6.79 -7.35 8.33
N ARG A 116 7.77 -6.46 8.58
CA ARG A 116 8.83 -6.68 9.57
C ARG A 116 8.27 -6.92 10.97
N LEU A 117 7.31 -6.10 11.40
CA LEU A 117 6.64 -6.27 12.70
C LEU A 117 5.83 -7.57 12.77
N ALA A 118 5.33 -8.05 11.63
CA ALA A 118 4.64 -9.32 11.53
C ALA A 118 5.59 -10.54 11.50
N GLY A 119 6.92 -10.33 11.51
CA GLY A 119 7.91 -11.39 11.44
C GLY A 119 8.16 -11.92 10.02
N ILE A 120 7.84 -11.12 9.00
CA ILE A 120 8.15 -11.43 7.60
C ILE A 120 9.50 -10.79 7.27
N PRO A 121 10.49 -11.56 6.78
CA PRO A 121 11.81 -11.03 6.45
C PRO A 121 11.70 -9.97 5.35
N ALA A 122 12.42 -8.86 5.54
CA ALA A 122 12.48 -7.77 4.59
C ALA A 122 13.55 -7.97 3.52
N GLU A 123 14.17 -9.14 3.44
CA GLU A 123 15.17 -9.49 2.45
C GLU A 123 14.92 -10.95 2.08
N LYS A 124 15.26 -11.36 0.86
CA LYS A 124 15.33 -12.79 0.55
C LYS A 124 16.45 -13.35 1.44
N GLU A 125 16.12 -14.14 2.45
CA GLU A 125 17.14 -14.90 3.17
C GLU A 125 17.73 -15.94 2.21
N GLY A 126 18.94 -15.68 1.72
CA GLY A 126 19.70 -16.50 0.77
C GLY A 126 20.02 -15.70 -0.50
N THR A 127 21.30 -15.43 -0.83
CA THR A 127 22.39 -16.40 -1.04
C THR A 127 23.76 -15.80 -0.60
N PRO A 128 24.72 -16.61 -0.13
CA PRO A 128 26.09 -16.23 0.28
C PRO A 128 26.92 -15.45 -0.74
#